data_AF-A0A948G5C3-F1
#
_entry.id   AF-A0A948G5C3-F1
#
_cell.length_a   1.000
_cell.length_b   1.000
_cell.length_c   1.000
_cell.angle_alpha   90.00
_cell.angle_beta   90.00
_cell.angle_gamma   90.00
#
_symmetry.space_group_name_H-M   'P 1'
#
loop_
_entity.id
_entity.type
_entity.pdbx_description
1 polymer ?
#
loop_
_entity_poly.entity_id
_entity_poly.type
_entity_poly.pdbx_seq_one_letter_code
_entity_poly.pdbx_strand_id
1 'polypeptide(L)' 'MNLKGIPASSGIAIGMAFLFDTRRLTVPDKKIKESDIPKEIARFEEALIKTRSEIFEIQKKITKEMGSHHAEIFNAHL' A
#
# COMPACT_ATOMS: atom_id res chain seq x y z
N MET A 1 16.14 -29.49 2.02
CA MET A 1 16.60 -28.08 2.01
C MET A 1 15.93 -27.42 3.20
N ASN A 2 16.68 -27.05 4.24
CA ASN A 2 16.11 -26.42 5.45
C ASN A 2 16.35 -24.92 5.39
N LEU A 3 15.30 -24.12 5.53
CA LEU A 3 15.40 -22.67 5.63
C LEU A 3 15.87 -22.30 7.05
N LYS A 4 16.92 -21.48 7.17
CA LYS A 4 17.44 -20.94 8.44
C LYS A 4 17.51 -19.42 8.34
N GLY A 5 17.17 -18.73 9.42
CA GLY A 5 17.20 -17.27 9.52
C GLY A 5 17.35 -16.80 10.96
N ILE A 6 17.08 -15.52 11.22
CA ILE A 6 17.11 -14.93 12.57
C ILE A 6 15.75 -15.19 13.25
N PRO A 7 15.71 -15.83 14.44
CA PRO A 7 14.45 -16.11 15.11
C PRO A 7 13.84 -14.83 15.69
N ALA A 8 12.67 -14.42 15.19
CA ALA A 8 11.94 -13.25 15.71
C ALA A 8 11.09 -13.58 16.95
N SER A 9 10.60 -14.81 17.06
CA SER A 9 9.78 -15.29 18.19
C SER A 9 9.90 -16.81 18.33
N SER A 10 9.78 -17.33 19.56
CA SER A 10 9.81 -18.75 19.87
C SER A 10 8.44 -19.40 19.64
N GLY A 11 8.40 -20.58 19.02
CA GLY A 11 7.17 -21.38 18.87
C GLY A 11 7.18 -22.30 17.65
N ILE A 12 6.10 -23.08 17.49
CA ILE A 12 5.84 -23.93 16.32
C ILE A 12 4.48 -23.53 15.73
N ALA A 13 4.45 -23.20 14.44
CA ALA A 13 3.22 -22.92 13.70
C ALA A 13 3.14 -23.85 12.48
N ILE A 14 1.96 -24.43 12.25
CA ILE A 14 1.69 -25.33 11.13
C ILE A 14 0.44 -24.83 10.42
N GLY A 15 0.55 -24.53 9.13
CA GLY A 15 -0.55 -23.99 8.34
C GLY A 15 -0.13 -23.70 6.90
N MET A 16 -1.07 -23.17 6.11
CA MET A 16 -0.79 -22.74 4.75
C MET A 16 0.04 -21.45 4.75
N ALA A 17 1.09 -21.42 3.93
CA ALA A 17 1.86 -20.21 3.68
C ALA A 17 1.27 -19.45 2.50
N PHE A 18 1.18 -18.13 2.62
CA PHE A 18 0.82 -17.24 1.53
C PHE A 18 2.07 -16.48 1.06
N LEU A 19 2.42 -16.63 -0.22
CA LEU A 19 3.51 -15.89 -0.83
C LEU A 19 3.00 -14.53 -1.32
N PHE A 20 3.36 -13.47 -0.61
CA PHE A 20 3.05 -12.11 -1.04
C PHE A 20 4.16 -11.58 -1.95
N ASP A 21 3.96 -11.68 -3.26
CA ASP A 21 4.88 -11.13 -4.27
C ASP A 21 4.49 -9.70 -4.65
N THR A 22 5.33 -8.73 -4.27
CA THR A 22 5.18 -7.33 -4.64
C THR A 22 5.81 -7.09 -6.01
N ARG A 23 5.08 -7.44 -7.07
CA ARG A 23 5.49 -7.07 -8.43
C ARG A 23 5.76 -5.57 -8.49
N ARG A 24 6.97 -5.20 -8.94
CA ARG A 24 7.33 -3.79 -9.16
C ARG A 24 6.38 -3.18 -10.17
N LEU A 25 5.75 -2.06 -9.80
CA LEU A 25 5.02 -1.22 -10.74
C LEU A 25 6.01 -0.61 -11.73
N THR A 26 5.86 -0.93 -13.01
CA THR A 26 6.59 -0.25 -14.09
C THR A 26 5.80 0.99 -14.50
N VAL A 27 6.37 2.17 -14.31
CA VAL A 27 5.80 3.44 -14.78
C VAL A 27 6.64 3.92 -15.97
N PRO A 28 6.24 3.61 -17.22
CA PRO A 28 6.99 4.03 -18.39
C PRO A 28 6.75 5.52 -18.68
N ASP A 29 7.80 6.20 -19.11
CA ASP A 29 7.68 7.55 -19.66
C ASP A 29 6.94 7.49 -21.00
N LYS A 30 5.77 8.14 -21.07
CA LYS A 30 4.95 8.20 -22.27
C LYS A 30 4.77 9.65 -22.69
N LYS A 31 5.14 9.96 -23.93
CA LYS A 31 4.75 11.22 -24.56
C LYS A 31 3.26 11.18 -24.86
N ILE A 32 2.55 12.24 -24.50
CA ILE A 32 1.12 12.43 -24.77
C ILE A 32 0.92 13.56 -25.79
N LYS A 33 -0.22 13.59 -26.47
CA LYS A 33 -0.59 14.74 -27.31
C LYS A 33 -1.15 15.86 -26.44
N GLU A 34 -1.08 17.09 -26.91
CA GLU A 34 -1.67 18.24 -26.18
C GLU A 34 -3.18 18.06 -25.94
N SER A 35 -3.89 17.42 -26.89
CA SER A 35 -5.31 17.08 -26.75
C SER A 35 -5.63 16.13 -25.59
N ASP A 36 -4.64 15.35 -25.14
CA ASP A 36 -4.81 14.36 -24.07
C ASP A 36 -4.53 14.93 -22.68
N ILE A 37 -3.98 16.15 -22.58
CA ILE A 37 -3.62 16.80 -21.31
C ILE A 37 -4.82 16.87 -20.34
N PRO A 38 -6.01 17.35 -20.75
CA PRO A 38 -7.14 17.45 -19.83
C PRO A 38 -7.57 16.08 -19.27
N LYS A 39 -7.45 15.03 -20.08
CA LYS A 39 -7.77 13.66 -19.68
C LYS A 39 -6.78 13.12 -18.65
N GLU A 40 -5.49 13.38 -18.84
CA GLU A 40 -4.46 12.95 -17.88
C GLU A 40 -4.56 13.71 -16.54
N ILE A 41 -4.95 14.99 -16.56
CA ILE A 41 -5.26 15.76 -15.35
C ILE A 41 -6.44 15.12 -14.61
N ALA A 42 -7.55 14.86 -15.30
CA ALA A 42 -8.71 14.21 -14.68
C ALA A 42 -8.38 12.82 -14.10
N ARG A 43 -7.58 12.02 -14.81
CA ARG A 43 -7.10 10.72 -14.34
C ARG A 43 -6.26 10.85 -13.07
N PHE A 44 -5.42 11.88 -12.98
CA PHE A 44 -4.62 12.14 -11.80
C PHE A 44 -5.47 12.58 -10.61
N GLU A 45 -6.44 13.47 -10.81
CA GLU A 45 -7.37 13.90 -9.77
C GLU A 45 -8.19 12.73 -9.20
N GLU A 46 -8.70 11.86 -10.07
CA GLU A 46 -9.39 10.63 -9.65
C GLU A 46 -8.47 9.72 -8.82
N ALA A 47 -7.21 9.57 -9.23
CA ALA A 47 -6.23 8.79 -8.49
C ALA A 47 -5.97 9.39 -7.09
N LEU A 48 -5.87 10.71 -6.97
CA LEU A 48 -5.71 11.38 -5.67
C LEU A 48 -6.90 11.14 -4.73
N ILE A 49 -8.13 11.24 -5.26
CA ILE A 49 -9.35 10.96 -4.48
C ILE A 49 -9.34 9.51 -3.98
N LYS A 50 -9.01 8.56 -4.87
CA LYS A 50 -8.95 7.15 -4.53
C LYS A 50 -7.88 6.87 -3.47
N THR A 51 -6.67 7.38 -3.66
CA THR A 51 -5.56 7.19 -2.71
C THR A 51 -5.90 7.77 -1.34
N ARG A 52 -6.52 8.95 -1.27
CA ARG A 52 -6.98 9.53 -0.02
C ARG A 52 -7.97 8.61 0.70
N SER A 53 -8.94 8.05 -0.01
CA SER A 53 -9.89 7.09 0.58
C SER A 53 -9.19 5.82 1.07
N GLU A 54 -8.24 5.27 0.32
CA GLU A 54 -7.50 4.07 0.71
C GLU A 54 -6.68 4.30 1.99
N ILE A 55 -6.00 5.45 2.10
CA ILE A 55 -5.24 5.80 3.30
C ILE A 55 -6.16 5.93 4.52
N PHE A 56 -7.33 6.56 4.37
CA PHE A 56 -8.31 6.65 5.46
C PHE A 56 -8.81 5.28 5.93
N GLU A 57 -9.07 4.35 5.02
CA GLU A 57 -9.52 3.00 5.39
C GLU A 57 -8.41 2.20 6.10
N ILE A 58 -7.16 2.33 5.65
CA ILE A 58 -6.00 1.75 6.34
C ILE A 58 -5.87 2.32 7.75
N GLN A 59 -5.99 3.64 7.91
CA GLN A 59 -5.93 4.30 9.22
C GLN A 59 -7.04 3.81 10.16
N LYS A 60 -8.28 3.70 9.69
CA LYS A 60 -9.41 3.17 10.49
C LYS A 60 -9.14 1.74 10.95
N LYS A 61 -8.66 0.88 10.06
CA LYS A 61 -8.34 -0.51 10.37
C LYS A 61 -7.25 -0.61 11.45
N ILE A 62 -6.17 0.15 11.31
CA ILE A 62 -5.06 0.15 12.27
C ILE A 62 -5.50 0.71 13.61
N THR A 63 -6.28 1.80 13.63
CA THR A 63 -6.84 2.35 14.88
C THR A 63 -7.63 1.29 15.65
N LYS A 64 -8.43 0.49 14.94
CA LYS A 64 -9.25 -0.58 15.53
C LYS A 64 -8.40 -1.75 16.04
N GLU A 65 -7.36 -2.16 15.31
CA GLU A 65 -6.57 -3.36 15.61
C GLU A 65 -5.40 -3.10 16.57
N MET A 66 -4.79 -1.91 16.54
CA MET A 66 -3.53 -1.59 17.22
C MET A 66 -3.57 -0.31 18.08
N GLY A 67 -4.72 0.35 18.18
CA GLY A 67 -4.92 1.59 18.95
C GLY A 67 -4.49 2.86 18.23
N SER A 68 -4.86 4.02 18.79
CA SER A 68 -4.72 5.34 18.15
C SER A 68 -3.27 5.77 17.92
N HIS A 69 -2.33 5.39 18.80
CA HIS A 69 -0.93 5.81 18.70
C HIS A 69 -0.23 5.33 17.41
N HIS A 70 -0.54 4.12 16.95
CA HIS A 70 0.02 3.57 15.71
C HIS A 70 -0.64 4.18 14.46
N ALA A 71 -1.88 4.69 14.58
CA ALA A 71 -2.62 5.26 13.47
C ALA A 71 -2.18 6.70 13.13
N GLU A 72 -1.53 7.41 14.07
CA GLU A 72 -1.05 8.78 13.86
C GLU A 72 0.05 8.89 12.78
N ILE A 73 0.82 7.82 12.56
CA ILE A 73 1.85 7.76 11.50
C ILE A 73 1.23 8.01 10.11
N PHE A 74 -0.02 7.60 9.90
CA PHE A 74 -0.72 7.75 8.63
C PHE A 74 -1.26 9.17 8.39
N ASN A 75 -1.36 10.02 9.42
CA ASN A 75 -1.76 11.43 9.24
C ASN A 75 -0.76 12.22 8.40
N ALA A 76 0.53 11.87 8.44
CA ALA A 76 1.57 12.55 7.66
C ALA A 76 1.49 12.27 6.15
N HIS A 77 0.67 11.30 5.72
CA HIS A 77 0.57 10.83 4.33
C HIS A 77 -0.70 11.33 3.61
N LEU A 78 -1.53 12.14 4.29
CA LEU A 78 -2.78 12.74 3.79
C LEU A 78 -2.63 14.23 3.50
#